data_AF-A0A9E2XCF2-F1
#
_entry.id   AF-A0A9E2XCF2-F1
#
_cell.length_a   1.000
_cell.length_b   1.000
_cell.length_c   1.000
_cell.angle_alpha   90.00
_cell.angle_beta   90.00
_cell.angle_gamma   90.00
#
_symmetry.space_group_name_H-M   'P 1'
#
loop_
_entity.id
_entity.type
_entity.pdbx_description
1 polymer ?
#
loop_
_entity_poly.entity_id
_entity_poly.type
_entity_poly.pdbx_seq_one_letter_code
_entity_poly.pdbx_strand_id
1 'polypeptide(L)'
;MRNKYTVTALAICGAFLANVAYAQIATTLEQAELAGLTPEKRAEVQQRATQPGQTVSEVLQTMLLNGIKNKHKASRIVALDFGRGIAVVELQGGGMTAVNFDTTTLAIK
;
A
#
# COMPACT_ATOMS: atom_id res chain seq x y z
N MET A 1 63.81 14.68 16.68
CA MET A 1 62.43 14.60 17.21
C MET A 1 61.49 15.35 16.27
N ARG A 2 60.56 14.67 15.59
CA ARG A 2 59.34 15.29 15.02
C ARG A 2 58.30 14.20 14.70
N ASN A 3 57.07 14.50 15.08
CA ASN A 3 56.00 13.57 15.41
C ASN A 3 55.40 12.79 14.22
N LYS A 4 55.01 11.56 14.57
CA LYS A 4 54.09 10.64 13.87
C LYS A 4 52.68 11.20 13.97
N TYR A 5 51.85 11.16 12.91
CA TYR A 5 50.39 10.94 12.94
C TYR A 5 49.89 10.78 11.49
N THR A 6 49.81 9.53 11.00
CA THR A 6 49.14 9.24 9.72
C THR A 6 47.70 8.83 10.02
N VAL A 7 46.80 9.55 9.37
CA VAL A 7 45.34 9.60 9.55
C VAL A 7 44.69 8.25 9.24
N THR A 8 43.97 7.68 10.21
CA THR A 8 43.00 6.61 9.99
C THR A 8 41.66 7.26 9.65
N ALA A 9 41.32 7.37 8.36
CA ALA A 9 39.99 7.80 7.94
C ALA A 9 39.06 6.59 7.94
N LEU A 10 38.11 6.64 8.87
CA LEU A 10 37.10 5.63 9.18
C LEU A 10 36.13 5.42 8.00
N ALA A 11 36.02 4.19 7.51
CA ALA A 11 34.98 3.79 6.56
C ALA A 11 33.63 3.68 7.30
N ILE A 12 32.75 4.67 7.12
CA ILE A 12 31.34 4.59 7.55
C ILE A 12 30.47 4.46 6.30
N CYS A 13 30.30 3.24 5.80
CA CYS A 13 29.27 2.88 4.81
C CYS A 13 28.58 1.61 5.28
N GLY A 14 27.66 1.70 6.24
CA GLY A 14 27.07 0.51 6.87
C GLY A 14 25.56 0.53 7.14
N ALA A 15 24.84 1.61 6.86
CA ALA A 15 23.45 1.75 7.36
C ALA A 15 22.39 2.16 6.32
N PHE A 16 22.63 2.00 5.02
CA PHE A 16 21.64 2.37 3.97
C PHE A 16 20.94 1.21 3.25
N LEU A 17 21.31 -0.05 3.50
CA LEU A 17 20.81 -1.17 2.69
C LEU A 17 19.44 -1.72 3.09
N ALA A 18 18.94 -1.43 4.29
CA ALA A 18 17.66 -1.99 4.75
C ALA A 18 16.43 -1.31 4.12
N ASN A 19 16.50 -0.02 3.79
CA ASN A 19 15.36 0.73 3.25
C ASN A 19 15.01 0.36 1.80
N VAL A 20 15.98 -0.11 1.01
CA VAL A 20 15.76 -0.41 -0.42
C VAL A 20 14.88 -1.66 -0.59
N ALA A 21 15.03 -2.65 0.29
CA ALA A 21 14.29 -3.91 0.20
C ALA A 21 12.79 -3.74 0.45
N TYR A 22 12.38 -2.97 1.47
CA TYR A 22 10.96 -2.74 1.76
C TYR A 22 10.26 -1.91 0.68
N ALA A 23 10.95 -0.90 0.14
CA ALA A 23 10.43 -0.12 -0.98
C ALA A 23 10.27 -0.98 -2.25
N GLN A 24 11.22 -1.89 -2.52
CA GLN A 24 11.13 -2.80 -3.66
C GLN A 24 9.97 -3.80 -3.54
N ILE A 25 9.67 -4.31 -2.33
CA ILE A 25 8.54 -5.24 -2.13
C ILE A 25 7.20 -4.51 -2.22
N ALA A 26 7.09 -3.30 -1.66
CA ALA A 26 5.89 -2.48 -1.80
C ALA A 26 5.57 -2.21 -3.28
N THR A 27 6.59 -1.80 -4.05
CA THR A 27 6.41 -1.50 -5.47
C THR A 27 6.05 -2.72 -6.33
N THR A 28 6.53 -3.94 -6.01
CA THR A 28 6.12 -5.15 -6.75
C THR A 28 4.68 -5.56 -6.44
N LEU A 29 4.25 -5.42 -5.19
CA LEU A 29 2.86 -5.67 -4.81
C LEU A 29 1.91 -4.67 -5.50
N GLU A 30 2.23 -3.39 -5.47
CA GLU A 30 1.45 -2.34 -6.13
C GLU A 30 1.32 -2.56 -7.64
N GLN A 31 2.39 -3.02 -8.30
CA GLN A 31 2.36 -3.37 -9.72
C GLN A 31 1.42 -4.55 -9.98
N ALA A 32 1.41 -5.57 -9.11
CA ALA A 32 0.49 -6.70 -9.22
C ALA A 32 -0.98 -6.27 -9.00
N GLU A 33 -1.23 -5.38 -8.03
CA GLU A 33 -2.55 -4.81 -7.78
C GLU A 33 -3.05 -4.02 -9.00
N LEU A 34 -2.21 -3.16 -9.60
CA LEU A 34 -2.55 -2.41 -10.82
C LEU A 34 -2.78 -3.31 -12.04
N ALA A 35 -2.01 -4.40 -12.16
CA ALA A 35 -2.17 -5.34 -13.26
C ALA A 35 -3.52 -6.05 -13.21
N GLY A 36 -4.05 -6.30 -12.01
CA GLY A 36 -5.37 -6.89 -11.81
C GLY A 36 -6.55 -5.98 -12.18
N LEU A 37 -6.34 -4.66 -12.28
CA LEU A 37 -7.41 -3.71 -12.57
C LEU A 37 -7.79 -3.63 -14.06
N THR A 38 -9.03 -3.22 -14.31
CA THR A 38 -9.45 -2.70 -15.63
C THR A 38 -8.62 -1.46 -16.03
N PRO A 39 -8.43 -1.19 -17.33
CA PRO A 39 -7.65 -0.03 -17.79
C PRO A 39 -8.15 1.30 -17.21
N GLU A 40 -9.46 1.49 -17.14
CA GLU A 40 -10.10 2.69 -16.61
C GLU A 40 -9.80 2.86 -15.11
N LYS A 41 -9.93 1.77 -14.35
CA LYS A 41 -9.68 1.79 -12.90
C LYS A 41 -8.21 1.98 -12.60
N ARG A 42 -7.32 1.38 -13.40
CA ARG A 42 -5.87 1.57 -13.31
C ARG A 42 -5.49 3.03 -13.51
N ALA A 43 -6.04 3.69 -14.53
CA ALA A 43 -5.79 5.10 -14.79
C ALA A 43 -6.25 5.98 -13.62
N GLU A 44 -7.44 5.69 -13.06
CA GLU A 44 -7.96 6.40 -11.89
C GLU A 44 -7.04 6.26 -10.67
N VAL A 45 -6.57 5.05 -10.38
CA VAL A 45 -5.66 4.77 -9.25
C VAL A 45 -4.33 5.49 -9.45
N GLN A 46 -3.74 5.40 -10.64
CA GLN A 46 -2.49 6.07 -10.98
C GLN A 46 -2.61 7.59 -10.85
N GLN A 47 -3.72 8.17 -11.31
CA GLN A 47 -3.98 9.61 -11.19
C GLN A 47 -4.03 10.04 -9.71
N ARG A 48 -4.70 9.27 -8.85
CA ARG A 48 -4.80 9.57 -7.41
C ARG A 48 -3.46 9.39 -6.69
N ALA A 49 -2.68 8.37 -7.07
CA ALA A 49 -1.35 8.09 -6.51
C ALA A 49 -0.27 9.14 -6.88
N THR A 50 -0.61 10.16 -7.67
CA THR A 50 0.28 11.30 -7.94
C THR A 50 0.40 12.27 -6.76
N GLN A 51 -0.48 12.16 -5.76
CA GLN A 51 -0.43 13.01 -4.58
C GLN A 51 0.77 12.66 -3.69
N PRO A 52 1.52 13.65 -3.16
CA PRO A 52 2.65 13.39 -2.29
C PRO A 52 2.26 12.52 -1.09
N GLY A 53 2.97 11.40 -0.91
CA GLY A 53 2.74 10.49 0.20
C GLY A 53 1.54 9.55 0.06
N GLN A 54 0.90 9.48 -1.12
CA GLN A 54 -0.10 8.45 -1.42
C GLN A 54 0.50 7.31 -2.24
N THR A 55 0.39 6.10 -1.70
CA THR A 55 0.77 4.88 -2.42
C THR A 55 -0.41 4.32 -3.21
N VAL A 56 -0.14 3.46 -4.19
CA VAL A 56 -1.19 2.81 -4.98
C VAL A 56 -2.09 1.97 -4.07
N SER A 57 -1.50 1.25 -3.12
CA SER A 57 -2.26 0.42 -2.17
C SER A 57 -3.13 1.25 -1.23
N GLU A 58 -2.69 2.45 -0.80
CA GLU A 58 -3.51 3.35 0.01
C GLU A 58 -4.70 3.93 -0.77
N VAL A 59 -4.47 4.29 -2.03
CA VAL A 59 -5.53 4.73 -2.93
C VAL A 59 -6.56 3.62 -3.12
N LEU A 60 -6.11 2.39 -3.37
CA LEU A 60 -6.99 1.22 -3.51
C LEU A 60 -7.81 0.95 -2.25
N GLN A 61 -7.17 0.97 -1.07
CA GLN A 61 -7.86 0.83 0.21
C GLN A 61 -8.91 1.91 0.42
N THR A 62 -8.59 3.16 0.09
CA THR A 62 -9.53 4.28 0.22
C THR A 62 -10.72 4.12 -0.71
N MET A 63 -10.48 3.75 -1.97
CA MET A 63 -11.55 3.50 -2.96
C MET A 63 -12.46 2.34 -2.52
N LEU A 64 -11.88 1.24 -2.06
CA LEU A 64 -12.63 0.12 -1.51
C LEU A 64 -13.44 0.52 -0.28
N LEU A 65 -12.83 1.19 0.68
CA LEU A 65 -13.53 1.63 1.90
C LEU A 65 -14.71 2.55 1.56
N ASN A 66 -14.55 3.46 0.59
CA ASN A 66 -15.65 4.31 0.13
C ASN A 66 -16.78 3.51 -0.53
N GLY A 67 -16.45 2.50 -1.35
CA GLY A 67 -17.43 1.57 -1.91
C GLY A 67 -18.16 0.77 -0.83
N ILE A 68 -17.43 0.28 0.16
CA ILE A 68 -17.99 -0.48 1.29
C ILE A 68 -18.89 0.41 2.12
N LYS A 69 -18.49 1.65 2.43
CA LYS A 69 -19.28 2.64 3.18
C LYS A 69 -20.66 2.91 2.58
N ASN A 70 -20.80 2.77 1.26
CA ASN A 70 -22.08 2.93 0.57
C ASN A 70 -23.05 1.76 0.84
N LYS A 71 -22.55 0.56 1.15
CA LYS A 71 -23.37 -0.64 1.42
C LYS A 71 -23.43 -1.04 2.89
N HIS A 72 -22.34 -0.82 3.63
CA HIS A 72 -22.17 -1.14 5.03
C HIS A 72 -21.70 0.11 5.76
N LYS A 73 -22.26 0.43 6.93
CA LYS A 73 -21.71 1.51 7.78
C LYS A 73 -20.38 1.06 8.41
N ALA A 74 -19.35 1.00 7.59
CA ALA A 74 -18.01 0.58 7.94
C ALA A 74 -17.12 1.77 8.28
N SER A 75 -16.27 1.61 9.30
CA SER A 75 -15.38 2.64 9.79
C SER A 75 -14.01 2.56 9.13
N ARG A 76 -13.49 1.34 8.98
CA ARG A 76 -12.14 1.08 8.47
C ARG A 76 -11.99 -0.32 7.89
N ILE A 77 -11.03 -0.47 6.99
CA ILE A 77 -10.50 -1.78 6.58
C ILE A 77 -9.47 -2.21 7.63
N VAL A 78 -9.61 -3.41 8.18
CA VAL A 78 -8.67 -3.99 9.16
C VAL A 78 -7.70 -4.98 8.51
N ALA A 79 -8.12 -5.61 7.42
CA ALA A 79 -7.28 -6.48 6.61
C ALA A 79 -7.79 -6.44 5.16
N LEU A 80 -6.86 -6.50 4.21
CA LEU A 80 -7.14 -6.53 2.78
C LEU A 80 -6.35 -7.67 2.15
N ASP A 81 -7.05 -8.57 1.49
CA ASP A 81 -6.46 -9.55 0.58
C ASP A 81 -6.97 -9.24 -0.83
N PHE A 82 -6.16 -8.49 -1.57
CA PHE A 82 -6.49 -8.09 -2.92
C PHE A 82 -6.48 -9.27 -3.90
N GLY A 83 -5.61 -10.25 -3.69
CA GLY A 83 -5.54 -11.45 -4.53
C GLY A 83 -6.79 -12.31 -4.44
N ARG A 84 -7.43 -12.35 -3.28
CA ARG A 84 -8.69 -13.09 -3.05
C ARG A 84 -9.95 -12.24 -3.21
N GLY A 85 -9.81 -10.92 -3.36
CA GLY A 85 -10.94 -9.99 -3.44
C GLY A 85 -11.76 -9.93 -2.15
N ILE A 86 -11.08 -9.96 -0.99
CA ILE A 86 -11.73 -9.92 0.33
C ILE A 86 -11.13 -8.76 1.15
N ALA A 87 -12.01 -7.91 1.68
CA ALA A 87 -11.67 -6.88 2.65
C ALA A 87 -12.39 -7.18 3.97
N VAL A 88 -11.66 -7.26 5.07
CA VAL A 88 -12.28 -7.31 6.39
C VAL A 88 -12.42 -5.89 6.88
N VAL A 89 -13.64 -5.50 7.27
CA VAL A 89 -13.95 -4.16 7.75
C VAL A 89 -14.50 -4.18 9.17
N GLU A 90 -14.12 -3.18 9.94
CA GLU A 90 -14.73 -2.88 11.23
C GLU A 90 -15.99 -2.04 11.00
N LEU A 91 -17.12 -2.49 11.54
CA LEU A 91 -18.39 -1.79 11.47
C LEU A 91 -18.44 -0.65 12.50
N GLN A 92 -19.24 0.38 12.24
CA GLN A 92 -19.37 1.55 13.11
C GLN A 92 -19.90 1.21 14.51
N GLY A 93 -20.65 0.11 14.66
CA GLY A 93 -21.16 -0.38 15.95
C GLY A 93 -20.25 -1.38 16.67
N GLY A 94 -19.03 -1.58 16.18
CA GLY A 94 -18.17 -2.68 16.60
C GLY A 94 -18.49 -3.98 15.85
N GLY A 95 -17.54 -4.89 15.84
CA GLY A 95 -17.59 -6.13 15.07
C GLY A 95 -16.89 -6.02 13.71
N MET A 96 -16.46 -7.17 13.20
CA MET A 96 -15.75 -7.29 11.93
C MET A 96 -16.59 -8.09 10.95
N THR A 97 -16.63 -7.68 9.69
CA THR A 97 -17.25 -8.45 8.62
C THR A 97 -16.32 -8.54 7.41
N ALA A 98 -16.30 -9.70 6.76
CA ALA A 98 -15.63 -9.87 5.50
C ALA A 98 -16.55 -9.40 4.37
N VAL A 99 -16.02 -8.54 3.50
CA VAL A 99 -16.70 -7.99 2.35
C VAL A 99 -15.97 -8.43 1.10
N ASN A 100 -16.70 -9.11 0.22
CA ASN A 100 -16.16 -9.56 -1.05
C ASN A 100 -16.29 -8.45 -2.09
N PHE A 101 -15.25 -8.28 -2.88
CA PHE A 101 -15.23 -7.32 -3.98
C PHE A 101 -14.67 -7.95 -5.25
N ASP A 102 -14.91 -7.29 -6.36
CA ASP A 102 -14.31 -7.62 -7.65
C ASP A 102 -12.95 -6.95 -7.78
N THR A 103 -11.89 -7.73 -7.98
CA THR A 103 -10.51 -7.25 -7.99
C THR A 103 -10.17 -6.41 -9.22
N THR A 104 -11.00 -6.46 -10.26
CA THR A 104 -10.77 -5.75 -11.53
C THR A 104 -11.47 -4.39 -11.58
N THR A 105 -12.64 -4.31 -10.94
CA THR A 105 -13.54 -3.14 -10.95
C THR A 105 -13.64 -2.44 -9.60
N LEU A 106 -13.19 -3.09 -8.53
CA LEU A 106 -13.39 -2.70 -7.12
C LEU A 106 -14.86 -2.68 -6.66
N ALA A 107 -15.77 -3.28 -7.43
CA ALA A 107 -17.18 -3.31 -7.09
C ALA A 107 -17.43 -4.24 -5.89
N ILE A 108 -18.20 -3.76 -4.92
CA ILE A 108 -18.61 -4.56 -3.76
C ILE A 108 -19.75 -5.49 -4.16
N LYS A 109 -19.62 -6.78 -3.85
CA LYS A 109 -20.63 -7.81 -4.18
C LYS A 109 -21.89 -7.68 -3.33
#